data_AF-A0A6H1FWH1-F1
#
_entry.id   AF-A0A6H1FWH1-F1
#
_cell.length_a   1.000
_cell.length_b   1.000
_cell.length_c   1.000
_cell.angle_alpha   90.00
_cell.angle_beta   90.00
_cell.angle_gamma   90.00
#
_symmetry.space_group_name_H-M   'P 1'
#
loop_
_entity.id
_entity.type
_entity.pdbx_description
1 polymer ?
#
loop_
_entity_poly.entity_id
_entity_poly.type
_entity_poly.pdbx_seq_one_letter_code
_entity_poly.pdbx_strand_id
1 'polypeptide(L)'
;MLQNDKVRADILRSSYPRLESENNTRYLRRLVLLSNDVPAIAIVCRRSRKYVAELRYLVEKINYAQMENLWQTFPRSNHEGDSEYARRLLMVSKDLESIAFLSGVTMGTVYRLRRTIIAELEGRAANISNTVPKLSHENAQEYACRLIPLSEDTEAISAASGMSLGHVQLLKRRATENM
;
A
#
# COMPACT_ATOMS: atom_id res chain seq x y z
N MET A 1 -2.35 -7.14 34.46
CA MET A 1 -2.38 -6.21 33.30
C MET A 1 -3.45 -6.56 32.27
N LEU A 2 -3.49 -7.81 31.75
CA LEU A 2 -4.43 -8.22 30.68
C LEU A 2 -5.92 -8.01 30.97
N GLN A 3 -6.37 -8.17 32.22
CA GLN A 3 -7.77 -7.96 32.60
C GLN A 3 -8.20 -6.48 32.42
N ASN A 4 -7.31 -5.55 32.74
CA ASN A 4 -7.56 -4.12 32.59
C ASN A 4 -7.52 -3.69 31.10
N ASP A 5 -6.67 -4.34 30.28
CA ASP A 5 -6.67 -4.12 28.82
C ASP A 5 -7.98 -4.59 28.16
N LYS A 6 -8.56 -5.71 28.62
CA LYS A 6 -9.85 -6.23 28.11
C LYS A 6 -11.01 -5.30 28.40
N VAL A 7 -11.13 -4.81 29.64
CA VAL A 7 -12.17 -3.84 30.02
C VAL A 7 -12.07 -2.58 29.17
N ARG A 8 -10.86 -2.05 28.97
CA ARG A 8 -10.62 -0.90 28.09
C ARG A 8 -10.96 -1.19 26.63
N ALA A 9 -10.70 -2.40 26.15
CA ALA A 9 -11.11 -2.83 24.81
C ALA A 9 -12.63 -2.90 24.64
N ASP A 10 -13.37 -3.34 25.67
CA ASP A 10 -14.83 -3.41 25.63
C ASP A 10 -15.48 -2.01 25.69
N ILE A 11 -14.92 -1.12 26.50
CA ILE A 11 -15.29 0.31 26.49
C ILE A 11 -15.04 0.90 25.10
N LEU A 12 -13.85 0.70 24.54
CA LEU A 12 -13.49 1.23 23.23
C LEU A 12 -14.43 0.73 22.11
N ARG A 13 -14.75 -0.57 22.10
CA ARG A 13 -15.68 -1.17 21.14
C ARG A 13 -17.08 -0.58 21.25
N SER A 14 -17.50 -0.24 22.46
CA SER A 14 -18.83 0.33 22.72
C SER A 14 -18.88 1.82 22.35
N SER A 15 -17.82 2.58 22.63
CA SER A 15 -17.72 4.00 22.28
C SER A 15 -17.56 4.25 20.79
N TYR A 16 -16.86 3.36 20.08
CA TYR A 16 -16.59 3.49 18.66
C TYR A 16 -16.97 2.20 17.93
N PRO A 17 -18.27 1.89 17.76
CA PRO A 17 -18.69 0.69 17.08
C PRO A 17 -18.21 0.66 15.62
N ARG A 18 -17.97 -0.55 15.09
CA ARG A 18 -17.60 -0.76 13.70
C ARG A 18 -18.78 -0.49 12.77
N LEU A 19 -18.57 0.19 11.66
CA LEU A 19 -19.63 0.48 10.69
C LEU A 19 -19.92 -0.76 9.81
N GLU A 20 -21.15 -0.89 9.28
CA GLU A 20 -21.58 -2.10 8.53
C GLU A 20 -20.66 -2.45 7.36
N SER A 21 -20.20 -1.45 6.59
CA SER A 21 -19.34 -1.65 5.42
C SER A 21 -17.84 -1.58 5.73
N GLU A 22 -17.48 -1.39 7.00
CA GLU A 22 -16.10 -1.19 7.41
C GLU A 22 -15.40 -2.53 7.58
N ASN A 23 -14.29 -2.76 6.87
CA ASN A 23 -13.44 -3.93 7.11
C ASN A 23 -12.55 -3.74 8.36
N ASN A 24 -11.90 -4.80 8.85
CA ASN A 24 -11.09 -4.71 10.08
C ASN A 24 -9.91 -3.73 9.95
N THR A 25 -9.34 -3.57 8.75
CA THR A 25 -8.23 -2.63 8.49
C THR A 25 -8.71 -1.19 8.57
N ARG A 26 -9.85 -0.87 7.97
CA ARG A 26 -10.46 0.47 8.05
C ARG A 26 -10.86 0.79 9.49
N TYR A 27 -11.47 -0.16 10.18
CA TYR A 27 -11.85 -0.01 11.58
C TYR A 27 -10.67 0.28 12.49
N LEU A 28 -9.60 -0.51 12.35
CA LEU A 28 -8.35 -0.28 13.07
C LEU A 28 -7.80 1.14 12.84
N ARG A 29 -7.73 1.57 11.58
CA ARG A 29 -7.19 2.88 11.21
C ARG A 29 -8.03 4.01 11.81
N ARG A 30 -9.36 3.90 11.74
CA ARG A 30 -10.27 4.85 12.38
C ARG A 30 -10.09 4.89 13.89
N LEU A 31 -9.97 3.73 14.55
CA LEU A 31 -9.72 3.69 16.00
C LEU A 31 -8.39 4.32 16.40
N VAL A 32 -7.34 4.21 15.58
CA VAL A 32 -6.05 4.86 15.86
C VAL A 32 -6.14 6.39 15.79
N LEU A 33 -7.03 6.94 14.96
CA LEU A 33 -7.31 8.39 14.93
C LEU A 33 -8.11 8.85 16.16
N LEU A 34 -9.04 8.01 16.63
CA LEU A 34 -10.00 8.39 17.68
C LEU A 34 -9.54 8.09 19.11
N SER A 35 -8.54 7.24 19.29
CA SER A 35 -8.07 6.80 20.60
C SER A 35 -6.57 6.62 20.63
N ASN A 36 -5.95 6.89 21.78
CA ASN A 36 -4.52 6.67 22.04
C ASN A 36 -4.21 5.31 22.69
N ASP A 37 -5.23 4.50 23.06
CA ASP A 37 -5.03 3.24 23.80
C ASP A 37 -4.59 2.09 22.88
N VAL A 38 -3.28 2.01 22.62
CA VAL A 38 -2.66 0.97 21.79
C VAL A 38 -2.99 -0.46 22.28
N PRO A 39 -2.87 -0.80 23.59
CA PRO A 39 -3.28 -2.10 24.10
C PRO A 39 -4.75 -2.46 23.79
N ALA A 40 -5.69 -1.53 24.02
CA ALA A 40 -7.11 -1.78 23.78
C ALA A 40 -7.41 -1.96 22.28
N ILE A 41 -6.85 -1.10 21.42
CA ILE A 41 -7.02 -1.18 19.97
C ILE A 41 -6.49 -2.51 19.43
N ALA A 42 -5.32 -2.96 19.91
CA ALA A 42 -4.72 -4.23 19.53
C ALA A 42 -5.64 -5.42 19.83
N ILE A 43 -6.31 -5.40 20.99
CA ILE A 43 -7.30 -6.42 21.37
C ILE A 43 -8.54 -6.33 20.47
N VAL A 44 -9.12 -5.13 20.30
CA VAL A 44 -10.34 -4.93 19.52
C VAL A 44 -10.17 -5.41 18.07
N CYS A 45 -9.04 -5.08 17.46
CA CYS A 45 -8.78 -5.38 16.04
C CYS A 45 -8.03 -6.70 15.81
N ARG A 46 -7.70 -7.44 16.88
CA ARG A 46 -6.90 -8.68 16.83
C ARG A 46 -5.58 -8.48 16.07
N ARG A 47 -4.84 -7.43 16.42
CA ARG A 47 -3.53 -7.08 15.85
C ARG A 47 -2.47 -7.04 16.93
N SER A 48 -1.20 -7.15 16.53
CA SER A 48 -0.10 -6.99 17.46
C SER A 48 -0.01 -5.53 17.94
N ARG A 49 0.38 -5.33 19.20
CA ARG A 49 0.62 -3.99 19.76
C ARG A 49 1.66 -3.22 18.94
N LYS A 50 2.69 -3.93 18.45
CA LYS A 50 3.72 -3.38 17.56
C LYS A 50 3.10 -2.77 16.29
N TYR A 51 2.24 -3.51 15.61
CA TYR A 51 1.59 -3.02 14.39
C TYR A 51 0.70 -1.81 14.64
N VAL A 52 -0.05 -1.81 15.75
CA VAL A 52 -0.89 -0.66 16.14
C VAL A 52 -0.03 0.56 16.49
N ALA A 53 1.10 0.37 17.17
CA ALA A 53 2.04 1.44 17.48
C ALA A 53 2.68 2.03 16.21
N GLU A 54 3.07 1.19 15.25
CA GLU A 54 3.59 1.65 13.95
C GLU A 54 2.54 2.47 13.18
N LEU A 55 1.27 2.04 13.17
CA LEU A 55 0.19 2.81 12.57
C LEU A 55 -0.04 4.15 13.29
N ARG A 56 0.08 4.20 14.61
CA ARG A 56 -0.01 5.45 15.36
C ARG A 56 1.11 6.42 15.00
N TYR A 57 2.34 5.92 14.95
CA TYR A 57 3.49 6.72 14.53
C TYR A 57 3.31 7.30 13.12
N LEU A 58 2.67 6.54 12.21
CA LEU A 58 2.30 7.06 10.90
C LEU A 58 1.28 8.19 11.01
N VAL A 59 0.24 8.01 11.82
CA VAL A 59 -0.82 9.01 12.04
C VAL A 59 -0.27 10.33 12.61
N GLU A 60 0.73 10.28 13.48
CA GLU A 60 1.41 11.48 14.00
C GLU A 60 2.12 12.31 12.93
N LYS A 61 2.44 11.71 11.77
CA LYS A 61 3.09 12.40 10.65
C LYS A 61 2.12 12.91 9.59
N ILE A 62 0.86 12.49 9.67
CA ILE A 62 -0.15 12.85 8.67
C ILE A 62 -0.60 14.29 8.91
N ASN A 63 -0.63 15.09 7.85
CA ASN A 63 -1.39 16.33 7.86
C ASN A 63 -2.88 16.01 7.69
N TYR A 64 -3.62 16.03 8.80
CA TYR A 64 -5.04 15.67 8.82
C TYR A 64 -5.89 16.45 7.82
N ALA A 65 -5.68 17.75 7.67
CA ALA A 65 -6.44 18.57 6.75
C ALA A 65 -6.20 18.15 5.29
N GLN A 66 -4.94 17.83 4.95
CA GLN A 66 -4.60 17.33 3.61
C GLN A 66 -5.13 15.92 3.36
N MET A 67 -5.01 15.03 4.35
CA MET A 67 -5.56 13.67 4.28
C MET A 67 -7.07 13.68 4.09
N GLU A 68 -7.79 14.50 4.87
CA GLU A 68 -9.24 14.61 4.80
C GLU A 68 -9.68 15.19 3.45
N ASN A 69 -9.02 16.25 2.98
CA ASN A 69 -9.29 16.79 1.64
C ASN A 69 -9.06 15.73 0.55
N LEU A 70 -7.97 14.95 0.64
CA LEU A 70 -7.65 13.89 -0.31
C LEU A 70 -8.73 12.80 -0.31
N TRP A 71 -9.21 12.40 0.87
CA TRP A 71 -10.26 11.41 1.02
C TRP A 71 -11.60 11.87 0.44
N GLN A 72 -12.00 13.12 0.70
CA GLN A 72 -13.26 13.69 0.22
C GLN A 72 -13.24 13.93 -1.29
N THR A 73 -12.11 14.40 -1.83
CA THR A 73 -11.98 14.74 -3.26
C THR A 73 -11.81 13.49 -4.12
N PHE A 74 -11.10 12.48 -3.60
CA PHE A 74 -10.82 11.24 -4.31
C PHE A 74 -11.30 10.04 -3.49
N PRO A 75 -12.62 9.88 -3.29
CA PRO A 75 -13.14 8.74 -2.54
C PRO A 75 -12.81 7.43 -3.25
N ARG A 76 -12.71 6.35 -2.49
CA ARG A 76 -12.47 5.01 -3.03
C ARG A 76 -13.67 4.53 -3.85
N SER A 77 -13.43 3.97 -5.02
CA SER A 77 -14.48 3.40 -5.87
C SER A 77 -14.96 2.03 -5.37
N ASN A 78 -16.17 1.63 -5.77
CA ASN A 78 -16.67 0.28 -5.51
C ASN A 78 -15.73 -0.76 -6.13
N HIS A 79 -15.37 -1.79 -5.35
CA HIS A 79 -14.46 -2.87 -5.74
C HIS A 79 -13.00 -2.46 -6.03
N GLU A 80 -12.60 -1.21 -5.77
CA GLU A 80 -11.21 -0.77 -5.94
C GLU A 80 -10.31 -1.39 -4.85
N GLY A 81 -9.25 -2.08 -5.30
CA GLY A 81 -8.25 -2.67 -4.43
C GLY A 81 -7.42 -1.62 -3.70
N ASP A 82 -6.81 -1.99 -2.58
CA ASP A 82 -5.98 -1.07 -1.78
C ASP A 82 -4.81 -0.48 -2.60
N SER A 83 -4.12 -1.30 -3.40
CA SER A 83 -3.01 -0.85 -4.26
C SER A 83 -3.47 0.03 -5.43
N GLU A 84 -4.64 -0.26 -6.01
CA GLU A 84 -5.22 0.54 -7.10
C GLU A 84 -5.59 1.92 -6.58
N TYR A 85 -6.24 1.97 -5.41
CA TYR A 85 -6.57 3.22 -4.75
C TYR A 85 -5.33 4.02 -4.38
N ALA A 86 -4.30 3.38 -3.80
CA ALA A 86 -3.02 4.02 -3.52
C ALA A 86 -2.39 4.63 -4.78
N ARG A 87 -2.40 3.88 -5.89
CA ARG A 87 -1.86 4.32 -7.17
C ARG A 87 -2.63 5.52 -7.73
N ARG A 88 -3.97 5.51 -7.66
CA ARG A 88 -4.79 6.65 -8.07
C ARG A 88 -4.51 7.90 -7.25
N LEU A 89 -4.36 7.76 -5.93
CA LEU A 89 -4.00 8.89 -5.07
C LEU A 89 -2.58 9.42 -5.35
N LEU A 90 -1.62 8.54 -5.69
CA LEU A 90 -0.25 8.94 -6.06
C LEU A 90 -0.19 9.79 -7.34
N MET A 91 -1.20 9.70 -8.22
CA MET A 91 -1.26 10.54 -9.42
C MET A 91 -1.62 12.00 -9.10
N VAL A 92 -2.24 12.26 -7.95
CA VAL A 92 -2.80 13.57 -7.61
C VAL A 92 -2.18 14.19 -6.35
N SER A 93 -1.46 13.40 -5.55
CA SER A 93 -0.84 13.85 -4.30
C SER A 93 0.57 13.31 -4.10
N LYS A 94 1.41 14.14 -3.47
CA LYS A 94 2.77 13.79 -3.04
C LYS A 94 2.85 13.35 -1.58
N ASP A 95 1.75 13.44 -0.83
CA ASP A 95 1.67 13.09 0.59
C ASP A 95 1.57 11.56 0.76
N LEU A 96 2.72 10.91 0.92
CA LEU A 96 2.82 9.45 0.93
C LEU A 96 2.23 8.82 2.19
N GLU A 97 2.35 9.51 3.32
CA GLU A 97 1.83 9.11 4.62
C GLU A 97 0.29 9.04 4.58
N SER A 98 -0.36 10.10 4.09
CA SER A 98 -1.81 10.12 3.90
C SER A 98 -2.27 9.05 2.91
N ILE A 99 -1.53 8.85 1.81
CA ILE A 99 -1.85 7.81 0.83
C ILE A 99 -1.76 6.43 1.46
N ALA A 100 -0.69 6.12 2.19
CA ALA A 100 -0.54 4.84 2.88
C ALA A 100 -1.66 4.64 3.91
N PHE A 101 -2.07 5.72 4.57
CA PHE A 101 -3.13 5.67 5.54
C PHE A 101 -4.51 5.36 4.93
N LEU A 102 -4.93 6.16 3.96
CA LEU A 102 -6.23 6.05 3.29
C LEU A 102 -6.36 4.77 2.46
N SER A 103 -5.28 4.37 1.80
CA SER A 103 -5.29 3.19 0.94
C SER A 103 -5.27 1.88 1.70
N GLY A 104 -4.76 1.88 2.93
CA GLY A 104 -4.60 0.65 3.68
C GLY A 104 -3.26 -0.05 3.44
N VAL A 105 -2.50 0.34 2.41
CA VAL A 105 -1.21 -0.28 2.09
C VAL A 105 -0.08 0.18 3.03
N THR A 106 1.03 -0.53 3.01
CA THR A 106 2.23 -0.15 3.78
C THR A 106 3.00 0.98 3.09
N MET A 107 3.78 1.76 3.86
CA MET A 107 4.69 2.76 3.29
C MET A 107 5.64 2.14 2.24
N GLY A 108 6.17 0.94 2.50
CA GLY A 108 7.01 0.23 1.53
C GLY A 108 6.30 -0.11 0.21
N THR A 109 4.99 -0.36 0.26
CA THR A 109 4.18 -0.51 -0.95
C THR A 109 3.99 0.83 -1.66
N VAL A 110 3.67 1.91 -0.94
CA VAL A 110 3.53 3.27 -1.53
C VAL A 110 4.82 3.70 -2.23
N TYR A 111 5.98 3.53 -1.59
CA TYR A 111 7.27 3.87 -2.19
C TYR A 111 7.54 3.08 -3.48
N ARG A 112 7.21 1.78 -3.50
CA ARG A 112 7.37 0.95 -4.70
C ARG A 112 6.43 1.39 -5.82
N LEU A 113 5.15 1.59 -5.50
CA LEU A 113 4.17 2.09 -6.48
C LEU A 113 4.60 3.43 -7.06
N ARG A 114 5.06 4.37 -6.23
CA ARG A 114 5.53 5.68 -6.68
C ARG A 114 6.67 5.56 -7.69
N ARG A 115 7.65 4.69 -7.44
CA ARG A 115 8.77 4.46 -8.37
C ARG A 115 8.30 3.87 -9.71
N THR A 116 7.40 2.90 -9.66
CA THR A 116 6.79 2.31 -10.86
C THR A 116 6.02 3.36 -11.67
N ILE A 117 5.19 4.19 -11.02
CA ILE A 117 4.44 5.28 -11.67
C ILE A 117 5.38 6.29 -12.33
N ILE A 118 6.47 6.67 -11.65
CA ILE A 118 7.47 7.58 -12.23
C ILE A 118 8.05 6.99 -13.52
N ALA A 119 8.40 5.69 -13.53
CA ALA A 119 8.93 5.03 -14.72
C ALA A 119 7.95 4.99 -15.91
N GLU A 120 6.66 4.92 -15.64
CA GLU A 120 5.61 5.00 -16.66
C GLU A 120 5.48 6.41 -17.21
N LEU A 121 5.43 7.42 -16.33
CA LEU A 121 5.29 8.83 -16.69
C LEU A 121 6.50 9.34 -17.49
N GLU A 122 7.69 8.84 -17.17
CA GLU A 122 8.94 9.14 -17.91
C GLU A 122 9.04 8.38 -19.25
N GLY A 123 8.06 7.54 -19.59
CA GLY A 123 8.04 6.76 -20.83
C GLY A 123 9.04 5.60 -20.86
N ARG A 124 9.78 5.34 -19.78
CA ARG A 124 10.76 4.24 -19.71
C ARG A 124 10.09 2.88 -19.89
N ALA A 125 8.94 2.68 -19.26
CA ALA A 125 8.14 1.47 -19.43
C ALA A 125 7.69 1.26 -20.90
N ALA A 126 7.20 2.33 -21.54
CA ALA A 126 6.76 2.29 -22.92
C ALA A 126 7.93 2.00 -23.89
N ASN A 127 9.10 2.58 -23.65
CA ASN A 127 10.30 2.30 -24.42
C ASN A 127 10.69 0.81 -24.35
N ILE A 128 10.63 0.21 -23.16
CA ILE A 128 10.87 -1.23 -22.99
C ILE A 128 9.83 -2.04 -23.77
N SER A 129 8.53 -1.72 -23.63
CA SER A 129 7.46 -2.45 -24.31
C SER A 129 7.50 -2.30 -25.83
N ASN A 130 7.96 -1.17 -26.36
CA ASN A 130 8.10 -0.98 -27.81
C ASN A 130 9.32 -1.73 -28.36
N THR A 131 10.42 -1.77 -27.61
CA THR A 131 11.65 -2.47 -28.01
C THR A 131 11.48 -3.99 -27.92
N VAL A 132 10.82 -4.44 -26.85
CA VAL A 132 10.58 -5.85 -26.55
C VAL A 132 9.09 -6.05 -26.27
N PRO A 133 8.25 -6.17 -27.30
CA PRO A 133 6.81 -6.35 -27.13
C PRO A 133 6.47 -7.62 -26.36
N LYS A 134 5.41 -7.55 -25.54
CA LYS A 134 4.84 -8.69 -24.83
C LYS A 134 4.23 -9.68 -25.82
N LEU A 135 4.50 -10.97 -25.65
CA LEU A 135 3.90 -12.00 -26.51
C LEU A 135 2.46 -12.32 -26.06
N SER A 136 1.61 -12.75 -27.00
CA SER A 136 0.17 -12.98 -26.73
C SER A 136 -0.11 -14.08 -25.69
N HIS A 137 0.76 -15.08 -25.58
CA HIS A 137 0.66 -16.20 -24.65
C HIS A 137 1.43 -15.97 -23.34
N GLU A 138 2.18 -14.89 -23.24
CA GLU A 138 3.08 -14.63 -22.14
C GLU A 138 2.33 -13.97 -20.98
N ASN A 139 2.48 -14.51 -19.77
CA ASN A 139 1.97 -13.87 -18.57
C ASN A 139 2.90 -12.75 -18.08
N ALA A 140 2.49 -11.99 -17.04
CA ALA A 140 3.29 -10.88 -16.53
C ALA A 140 4.68 -11.29 -16.02
N GLN A 141 4.77 -12.47 -15.40
CA GLN A 141 6.03 -13.00 -14.85
C GLN A 141 6.99 -13.45 -15.94
N GLU A 142 6.49 -14.20 -16.92
CA GLU A 142 7.29 -14.62 -18.07
C GLU A 142 7.83 -13.39 -18.81
N TYR A 143 6.99 -12.38 -19.00
CA TYR A 143 7.40 -11.13 -19.64
C TYR A 143 8.48 -10.40 -18.83
N ALA A 144 8.29 -10.25 -17.52
CA ALA A 144 9.32 -9.66 -16.66
C ALA A 144 10.64 -10.46 -16.72
N CYS A 145 10.60 -11.79 -16.68
CA CYS A 145 11.79 -12.64 -16.80
C CYS A 145 12.54 -12.42 -18.12
N ARG A 146 11.81 -12.23 -19.23
CA ARG A 146 12.42 -11.94 -20.54
C ARG A 146 13.02 -10.54 -20.62
N LEU A 147 12.46 -9.58 -19.89
CA LEU A 147 12.97 -8.20 -19.84
C LEU A 147 14.21 -8.06 -18.94
N ILE A 148 14.31 -8.83 -17.85
CA ILE A 148 15.41 -8.75 -16.86
C ILE A 148 16.81 -8.81 -17.46
N PRO A 149 17.16 -9.74 -18.37
CA PRO A 149 18.50 -9.79 -18.96
C PRO A 149 18.75 -8.68 -19.98
N LEU A 150 17.72 -7.95 -20.42
CA LEU A 150 17.78 -6.94 -21.47
C LEU A 150 17.79 -5.50 -20.91
N SER A 151 17.43 -5.32 -19.64
CA SER A 151 17.35 -4.01 -19.02
C SER A 151 17.67 -4.07 -17.53
N GLU A 152 18.52 -3.15 -17.09
CA GLU A 152 18.85 -2.99 -15.67
C GLU A 152 17.74 -2.28 -14.88
N ASP A 153 16.80 -1.63 -15.58
CA ASP A 153 15.79 -0.74 -15.02
C ASP A 153 14.60 -1.51 -14.44
N THR A 154 14.71 -1.87 -13.16
CA THR A 154 13.69 -2.69 -12.48
C THR A 154 12.34 -2.01 -12.36
N GLU A 155 12.32 -0.69 -12.22
CA GLU A 155 11.13 0.14 -12.14
C GLU A 155 10.37 0.12 -13.46
N ALA A 156 11.08 0.29 -14.58
CA ALA A 156 10.47 0.25 -15.91
C ALA A 156 10.02 -1.18 -16.28
N ILE A 157 10.77 -2.22 -15.88
CA ILE A 157 10.32 -3.62 -16.05
C ILE A 157 9.03 -3.87 -15.25
N SER A 158 8.97 -3.43 -14.00
CA SER A 158 7.77 -3.54 -13.16
C SER A 158 6.57 -2.88 -13.81
N ALA A 159 6.76 -1.66 -14.32
CA ALA A 159 5.72 -0.91 -15.02
C ALA A 159 5.27 -1.60 -16.31
N ALA A 160 6.21 -2.01 -17.18
CA ALA A 160 5.92 -2.63 -18.46
C ALA A 160 5.24 -4.01 -18.32
N SER A 161 5.68 -4.81 -17.35
CA SER A 161 5.14 -6.16 -17.13
C SER A 161 3.82 -6.18 -16.36
N GLY A 162 3.52 -5.10 -15.61
CA GLY A 162 2.44 -5.08 -14.62
C GLY A 162 2.75 -5.87 -13.35
N MET A 163 3.97 -6.39 -13.17
CA MET A 163 4.39 -7.02 -11.93
C MET A 163 4.73 -6.00 -10.86
N SER A 164 4.52 -6.35 -9.59
CA SER A 164 5.00 -5.50 -8.49
C SER A 164 6.54 -5.39 -8.50
N LEU A 165 7.06 -4.19 -8.22
CA LEU A 165 8.51 -3.92 -8.19
C LEU A 165 9.28 -4.88 -7.27
N GLY A 166 8.69 -5.23 -6.12
CA GLY A 166 9.31 -6.19 -5.20
C GLY A 166 9.47 -7.59 -5.79
N HIS A 167 8.53 -8.01 -6.66
CA HIS A 167 8.61 -9.28 -7.34
C HIS A 167 9.67 -9.24 -8.45
N VAL A 168 9.72 -8.17 -9.25
CA VAL A 168 10.76 -8.00 -10.27
C VAL A 168 12.16 -8.01 -9.64
N GLN A 169 12.36 -7.31 -8.53
CA GLN A 169 13.62 -7.33 -7.77
C GLN A 169 13.98 -8.72 -7.25
N LEU A 170 13.00 -9.56 -6.90
CA LEU A 170 13.24 -10.95 -6.51
C LEU A 170 13.67 -11.80 -7.70
N LEU A 171 13.00 -11.67 -8.84
CA LEU A 171 13.35 -12.40 -10.08
C LEU A 171 14.75 -12.03 -10.55
N LYS A 172 15.09 -10.73 -10.53
CA LYS A 172 16.42 -10.25 -10.92
C LYS A 172 17.52 -10.84 -10.04
N ARG A 173 17.33 -10.85 -8.71
CA ARG A 173 18.28 -11.47 -7.77
C ARG A 173 18.48 -12.96 -8.04
N ARG A 174 17.38 -13.69 -8.28
CA ARG A 174 17.46 -15.12 -8.62
C ARG A 174 18.16 -15.36 -9.95
N ALA A 175 17.97 -14.49 -10.94
CA ALA A 175 18.68 -14.60 -12.21
C ALA A 175 20.19 -14.40 -12.03
N THR A 176 20.62 -13.45 -11.19
CA THR A 176 22.05 -13.20 -10.92
C THR A 176 22.71 -14.26 -10.04
N GLU A 177 21.96 -14.95 -9.17
CA GLU A 177 22.49 -16.00 -8.29
C GLU A 177 22.71 -17.35 -9.02
N ASN A 178 22.10 -17.54 -10.19
CA ASN A 178 22.19 -18.77 -10.98
C ASN A 178 23.17 -18.67 -12.18
N MET A 179 23.94 -17.58 -12.26
CA MET A 179 25.01 -17.35 -13.24
C MET A 179 26.37 -17.56 -12.59
#